data_AF-A0A7K2Q7R0-F1
#
_entry.id   AF-A0A7K2Q7R0-F1
#
_cell.length_a   1.000
_cell.length_b   1.000
_cell.length_c   1.000
_cell.angle_alpha   90.00
_cell.angle_beta   90.00
_cell.angle_gamma   90.00
#
_symmetry.space_group_name_H-M   'P 1'
#
loop_
_entity.id
_entity.type
_entity.pdbx_description
1 polymer ?
#
loop_
_entity_poly.entity_id
_entity_poly.type
_entity_poly.pdbx_seq_one_letter_code
_entity_poly.pdbx_strand_id
1 'polypeptide(L)'
;GPERTARERPATRELARLCGGLPLALRIAGTRLQTRPVWTFAHLVDRMADDDRRLGELRAGDRSVEAAFRLSYEQLTAAQQRGFRVLGLTPTSEFDARTPAAMTGRPVREAEQLMEGLVDTSLVQQPHPGRYRLHDLVRVHARRLAEASPAEAGAARTAVLRLYVDAGRSSSDWGSGGFPTGPAATGAFADWSEASGWLNAADAELADVVGHAAGLGEADLACWIAEALTDHFVRRGRYHEGRTALETALPQAERADDRRMVPALRNCMGVLGIYQGEPAAARATFAEALVLSRRLADRREEARALAGIGTAELNASRPDLALAPVTAAVELARG
;
A
#
# COMPACT_ATOMS: atom_id res chain seq x y z
N GLY A 1 -31.08 15.60 -19.06
CA GLY A 1 -31.10 16.96 -19.62
C GLY A 1 -30.29 17.91 -18.75
N PRO A 2 -29.92 19.10 -19.26
CA PRO A 2 -29.05 20.06 -18.58
C PRO A 2 -29.54 20.46 -17.19
N GLU A 3 -30.85 20.64 -17.02
CA GLU A 3 -31.49 21.01 -15.74
C GLU A 3 -31.35 19.94 -14.66
N ARG A 4 -31.37 18.66 -15.03
CA ARG A 4 -31.23 17.52 -14.11
C ARG A 4 -29.76 17.33 -13.70
N THR A 5 -28.84 17.50 -14.65
CA THR A 5 -27.39 17.50 -14.39
C THR A 5 -26.97 18.67 -13.48
N ALA A 6 -27.60 19.85 -13.62
CA ALA A 6 -27.33 21.01 -12.79
C ALA A 6 -27.75 20.83 -11.32
N ARG A 7 -28.85 20.10 -11.07
CA ARG A 7 -29.37 19.75 -9.73
C ARG A 7 -28.56 18.63 -9.05
N GLU A 8 -28.00 17.71 -9.81
CA GLU A 8 -27.20 16.56 -9.31
C GLU A 8 -25.71 16.67 -9.69
N ARG A 9 -25.12 17.87 -9.62
CA ARG A 9 -23.73 18.13 -10.01
C ARG A 9 -22.69 17.22 -9.32
N PRO A 10 -22.76 16.98 -7.99
CA PRO A 10 -21.84 16.07 -7.32
C PRO A 10 -21.92 14.64 -7.87
N ALA A 11 -23.13 14.07 -7.97
CA ALA A 11 -23.34 12.72 -8.46
C ALA A 11 -22.97 12.55 -9.95
N THR A 12 -23.13 13.59 -10.76
CA THR A 12 -22.70 13.56 -12.17
C THR A 12 -21.17 13.49 -12.29
N ARG A 13 -20.44 14.28 -11.48
CA ARG A 13 -18.97 14.23 -11.47
C ARG A 13 -18.48 12.87 -10.98
N GLU A 14 -19.11 12.33 -9.95
CA GLU A 14 -18.77 11.02 -9.43
C GLU A 14 -19.04 9.90 -10.44
N LEU A 15 -20.17 9.95 -11.15
CA LEU A 15 -20.44 9.00 -12.23
C LEU A 15 -19.38 9.08 -13.34
N ALA A 16 -18.96 10.29 -13.73
CA ALA A 16 -17.91 10.47 -14.72
C ALA A 16 -16.55 9.90 -14.24
N ARG A 17 -16.23 10.07 -12.95
CA ARG A 17 -15.07 9.50 -12.28
C ARG A 17 -15.12 7.97 -12.29
N LEU A 18 -16.25 7.36 -11.92
CA LEU A 18 -16.45 5.90 -11.94
C LEU A 18 -16.41 5.31 -13.36
N CYS A 19 -16.75 6.10 -14.37
CA CYS A 19 -16.57 5.74 -15.78
C CYS A 19 -15.12 5.92 -16.26
N GLY A 20 -14.25 6.52 -15.44
CA GLY A 20 -12.88 6.90 -15.78
C GLY A 20 -12.77 7.81 -17.02
N GLY A 21 -13.81 8.59 -17.31
CA GLY A 21 -13.84 9.43 -18.51
C GLY A 21 -13.87 8.66 -19.85
N LEU A 22 -14.01 7.33 -19.84
CA LEU A 22 -14.07 6.54 -21.08
C LEU A 22 -15.36 6.85 -21.86
N PRO A 23 -15.28 7.32 -23.12
CA PRO A 23 -16.47 7.70 -23.90
C PRO A 23 -17.50 6.57 -24.02
N LEU A 24 -17.04 5.32 -24.13
CA LEU A 24 -17.91 4.14 -24.17
C LEU A 24 -18.68 3.94 -22.84
N ALA A 25 -17.98 4.04 -21.70
CA ALA A 25 -18.59 3.90 -20.38
C ALA A 25 -19.63 5.00 -20.13
N LEU A 26 -19.29 6.26 -20.44
CA LEU A 26 -20.20 7.40 -20.32
C LEU A 26 -21.45 7.24 -21.19
N ARG A 27 -21.29 6.76 -22.44
CA ARG A 27 -22.42 6.46 -23.32
C ARG A 27 -23.34 5.40 -22.74
N ILE A 28 -22.78 4.32 -22.21
CA ILE A 28 -23.56 3.22 -21.61
C ILE A 28 -24.32 3.71 -20.38
N ALA A 29 -23.66 4.43 -19.46
CA ALA A 29 -24.28 5.01 -18.27
C ALA A 29 -25.43 5.98 -18.66
N GLY A 30 -25.19 6.84 -19.65
CA GLY A 30 -26.22 7.74 -20.20
C GLY A 30 -27.42 6.99 -20.78
N THR A 31 -27.20 5.94 -21.58
CA THR A 31 -28.27 5.09 -22.12
C THR A 31 -29.09 4.43 -21.01
N ARG A 32 -28.46 3.97 -19.93
CA ARG A 32 -29.19 3.37 -18.79
C ARG A 32 -30.07 4.37 -18.07
N LEU A 33 -29.59 5.58 -17.83
CA LEU A 33 -30.36 6.67 -17.22
C LEU A 33 -31.52 7.13 -18.12
N GLN A 34 -31.34 7.12 -19.44
CA GLN A 34 -32.40 7.46 -20.40
C GLN A 34 -33.49 6.39 -20.48
N THR A 35 -33.11 5.11 -20.45
CA THR A 35 -34.04 3.98 -20.52
C THR A 35 -34.76 3.69 -19.20
N ARG A 36 -34.32 4.28 -18.07
CA ARG A 36 -34.91 4.11 -16.73
C ARG A 36 -35.19 5.48 -16.08
N PRO A 37 -36.35 6.10 -16.37
CA PRO A 37 -36.64 7.47 -15.96
C PRO A 37 -36.61 7.72 -14.44
N VAL A 38 -36.87 6.70 -13.62
CA VAL A 38 -36.86 6.74 -12.14
C VAL A 38 -35.45 6.78 -11.56
N TRP A 39 -34.43 6.33 -12.30
CA TRP A 39 -33.06 6.26 -11.80
C TRP A 39 -32.45 7.66 -11.72
N THR A 40 -31.87 8.01 -10.58
CA THR A 40 -31.06 9.23 -10.39
C THR A 40 -29.58 8.96 -10.70
N PHE A 41 -28.75 10.01 -10.81
CA PHE A 41 -27.30 9.82 -10.93
C PHE A 41 -26.74 9.18 -9.67
N ALA A 42 -27.20 9.64 -8.49
CA ALA A 42 -26.81 9.08 -7.20
C ALA A 42 -27.08 7.57 -7.11
N HIS A 43 -28.26 7.13 -7.55
CA HIS A 43 -28.59 5.70 -7.55
C HIS A 43 -27.65 4.87 -8.43
N LEU A 44 -27.26 5.37 -9.61
CA LEU A 44 -26.32 4.67 -10.48
C LEU A 44 -24.90 4.68 -9.89
N VAL A 45 -24.49 5.78 -9.28
CA VAL A 45 -23.22 5.88 -8.53
C VAL A 45 -23.17 4.84 -7.42
N ASP A 46 -24.20 4.73 -6.57
CA ASP A 46 -24.24 3.75 -5.48
C ASP A 46 -24.12 2.31 -6.00
N ARG A 47 -24.73 2.00 -7.14
CA ARG A 47 -24.61 0.68 -7.78
C ARG A 47 -23.23 0.41 -8.37
N MET A 48 -22.51 1.47 -8.77
CA MET A 48 -21.17 1.41 -9.35
C MET A 48 -20.05 1.61 -8.30
N ALA A 49 -20.41 1.93 -7.06
CA ALA A 49 -19.46 2.16 -5.97
C ALA A 49 -18.63 0.89 -5.73
N ASP A 50 -19.29 -0.27 -5.75
CA ASP A 50 -18.67 -1.58 -5.64
C ASP A 50 -17.92 -1.98 -6.91
N ASP A 51 -16.61 -2.22 -6.80
CA ASP A 51 -15.72 -2.67 -7.88
C ASP A 51 -16.25 -3.97 -8.54
N ASP A 52 -16.83 -4.89 -7.75
CA ASP A 52 -17.33 -6.20 -8.22
C ASP A 52 -18.61 -6.07 -9.03
N ARG A 53 -19.28 -4.93 -8.95
CA ARG A 53 -20.51 -4.65 -9.70
C ARG A 53 -20.29 -3.61 -10.79
N ARG A 54 -19.26 -2.77 -10.67
CA ARG A 54 -19.00 -1.63 -11.56
C ARG A 54 -18.99 -2.00 -13.04
N LEU A 55 -18.21 -3.02 -13.44
CA LEU A 55 -18.16 -3.44 -14.85
C LEU A 55 -19.49 -4.03 -15.33
N GLY A 56 -20.19 -4.79 -14.47
CA GLY A 56 -21.51 -5.32 -14.77
C GLY A 56 -22.56 -4.23 -14.97
N GLU A 57 -22.42 -3.09 -14.28
CA GLU A 57 -23.30 -1.94 -14.47
C GLU A 57 -23.02 -1.18 -15.79
N LEU A 58 -21.82 -1.32 -16.36
CA LEU A 58 -21.41 -0.69 -17.62
C LEU A 58 -21.74 -1.56 -18.84
N ARG A 59 -22.99 -2.02 -18.89
CA ARG A 59 -23.59 -2.73 -20.03
C ARG A 59 -24.92 -2.11 -20.48
N ALA A 60 -25.10 -1.96 -21.79
CA ALA A 60 -26.38 -1.57 -22.40
C ALA A 60 -26.58 -2.28 -23.75
N GLY A 61 -27.56 -3.20 -23.80
CA GLY A 61 -27.78 -4.08 -24.95
C GLY A 61 -26.55 -4.94 -25.23
N ASP A 62 -26.03 -4.85 -26.46
CA ASP A 62 -24.84 -5.58 -26.92
C ASP A 62 -23.52 -4.85 -26.62
N ARG A 63 -23.57 -3.61 -26.09
CA ARG A 63 -22.36 -2.86 -25.73
C ARG A 63 -22.02 -3.11 -24.27
N SER A 64 -20.79 -3.53 -24.03
CA SER A 64 -20.23 -3.72 -22.69
C SER A 64 -18.77 -3.25 -22.68
N VAL A 65 -18.40 -2.50 -21.64
CA VAL A 65 -17.00 -2.14 -21.40
C VAL A 65 -16.15 -3.40 -21.13
N GLU A 66 -16.69 -4.34 -20.35
CA GLU A 66 -16.02 -5.60 -20.04
C GLU A 66 -15.78 -6.46 -21.29
N ALA A 67 -16.73 -6.46 -22.24
CA ALA A 67 -16.56 -7.19 -23.49
C ALA A 67 -15.44 -6.59 -24.36
N ALA A 68 -15.30 -5.26 -24.39
CA ALA A 68 -14.22 -4.60 -25.10
C ALA A 68 -12.84 -4.90 -24.49
N PHE A 69 -12.72 -4.84 -23.16
CA PHE A 69 -11.47 -5.21 -22.48
C PHE A 69 -11.10 -6.67 -22.67
N ARG A 70 -12.09 -7.58 -22.62
CA ARG A 70 -11.86 -9.01 -22.87
C ARG A 70 -11.27 -9.26 -24.27
N LEU A 71 -11.74 -8.57 -25.30
CA LEU A 71 -11.19 -8.69 -26.65
C LEU A 71 -9.72 -8.24 -26.72
N SER A 72 -9.37 -7.14 -26.05
CA SER A 72 -7.97 -6.69 -25.94
C SER A 72 -7.11 -7.71 -25.17
N TYR A 73 -7.64 -8.29 -24.09
CA TYR A 73 -6.95 -9.32 -23.30
C TYR A 73 -6.73 -10.63 -24.08
N GLU A 74 -7.69 -11.06 -24.88
CA GLU A 74 -7.59 -12.27 -25.70
C GLU A 74 -6.53 -12.16 -26.81
N GLN A 75 -6.16 -10.93 -27.21
CA GLN A 75 -5.09 -10.67 -28.19
C GLN A 75 -3.68 -10.68 -27.58
N LEU A 76 -3.56 -10.67 -26.25
CA LEU A 76 -2.28 -10.70 -25.56
C LEU A 76 -1.60 -12.07 -25.67
N THR A 77 -0.27 -12.06 -25.67
CA THR A 77 0.51 -13.29 -25.47
C THR A 77 0.25 -13.88 -24.08
N ALA A 78 0.51 -15.18 -23.89
CA ALA A 78 0.32 -15.83 -22.58
C ALA A 78 1.14 -15.17 -21.45
N ALA A 79 2.31 -14.60 -21.76
CA ALA A 79 3.12 -13.87 -20.78
C ALA A 79 2.48 -12.53 -20.40
N GLN A 80 2.00 -11.77 -21.38
CA GLN A 80 1.29 -10.51 -21.16
C GLN A 80 -0.04 -10.72 -20.43
N GLN A 81 -0.78 -11.79 -20.72
CA GLN A 81 -2.00 -12.14 -20.00
C GLN A 81 -1.72 -12.37 -18.50
N ARG A 82 -0.69 -13.15 -18.17
CA ARG A 82 -0.26 -13.36 -16.78
C ARG A 82 0.12 -12.05 -16.11
N GLY A 83 0.98 -11.26 -16.75
CA GLY A 83 1.38 -9.94 -16.26
C GLY A 83 0.19 -9.02 -16.01
N PHE A 84 -0.71 -8.90 -16.98
CA PHE A 84 -1.91 -8.08 -16.88
C PHE A 84 -2.80 -8.47 -15.70
N ARG A 85 -3.03 -9.78 -15.47
CA ARG A 85 -3.81 -10.25 -14.32
C ARG A 85 -3.21 -9.80 -12.99
N VAL A 86 -1.90 -10.03 -12.79
CA VAL A 86 -1.26 -9.69 -11.52
C VAL A 86 -1.22 -8.17 -11.30
N LEU A 87 -1.09 -7.36 -12.35
CA LEU A 87 -1.15 -5.90 -12.23
C LEU A 87 -2.48 -5.37 -11.65
N GLY A 88 -3.59 -6.12 -11.75
CA GLY A 88 -4.85 -5.77 -11.09
C GLY A 88 -4.79 -5.79 -9.55
N LEU A 89 -3.70 -6.34 -8.99
CA LEU A 89 -3.47 -6.53 -7.57
C LEU A 89 -2.41 -5.55 -7.01
N THR A 90 -1.97 -4.56 -7.78
CA THR A 90 -1.00 -3.57 -7.28
C THR A 90 -1.65 -2.73 -6.17
N PRO A 91 -0.92 -2.45 -5.06
CA PRO A 91 -1.45 -1.66 -3.96
C PRO A 91 -1.52 -0.17 -4.30
N THR A 92 -0.68 0.29 -5.25
CA THR A 92 -0.60 1.69 -5.69
C THR A 92 -1.22 1.89 -7.08
N SER A 93 -1.60 3.13 -7.37
CA SER A 93 -2.17 3.53 -8.66
C SER A 93 -1.08 3.67 -9.74
N GLU A 94 0.12 4.11 -9.35
CA GLU A 94 1.29 4.19 -10.22
C GLU A 94 2.45 3.36 -9.66
N PHE A 95 3.24 2.76 -10.53
CA PHE A 95 4.36 1.90 -10.18
C PHE A 95 5.42 1.86 -11.28
N ASP A 96 6.64 1.45 -10.95
CA ASP A 96 7.72 1.21 -11.92
C ASP A 96 7.82 -0.29 -12.29
N ALA A 97 8.84 -0.67 -13.06
CA ALA A 97 9.06 -2.05 -13.49
C ALA A 97 9.41 -3.03 -12.34
N ARG A 98 9.80 -2.55 -11.13
CA ARG A 98 10.09 -3.45 -10.00
C ARG A 98 8.85 -4.11 -9.44
N THR A 99 7.72 -3.40 -9.45
CA THR A 99 6.42 -3.95 -9.03
C THR A 99 6.01 -5.18 -9.85
N PRO A 100 5.86 -5.11 -11.18
CA PRO A 100 5.56 -6.30 -11.99
C PRO A 100 6.68 -7.34 -11.96
N ALA A 101 7.95 -6.95 -11.81
CA ALA A 101 9.07 -7.89 -11.65
C ALA A 101 8.88 -8.76 -10.41
N ALA A 102 8.60 -8.14 -9.25
CA ALA A 102 8.32 -8.85 -8.01
C ALA A 102 7.08 -9.76 -8.14
N MET A 103 6.00 -9.24 -8.72
CA MET A 103 4.73 -9.97 -8.86
C MET A 103 4.81 -11.17 -9.81
N THR A 104 5.66 -11.10 -10.83
CA THR A 104 5.80 -12.16 -11.84
C THR A 104 7.02 -13.07 -11.61
N GLY A 105 7.87 -12.75 -10.62
CA GLY A 105 9.11 -13.47 -10.36
C GLY A 105 10.13 -13.35 -11.51
N ARG A 106 10.16 -12.20 -12.21
CA ARG A 106 11.01 -11.97 -13.38
C ARG A 106 12.09 -10.91 -13.10
N PRO A 107 13.22 -10.93 -13.83
CA PRO A 107 14.16 -9.81 -13.81
C PRO A 107 13.49 -8.49 -14.19
N VAL A 108 13.92 -7.39 -13.59
CA VAL A 108 13.34 -6.05 -13.82
C VAL A 108 13.30 -5.68 -15.31
N ARG A 109 14.36 -6.02 -16.07
CA ARG A 109 14.43 -5.78 -17.52
C ARG A 109 13.36 -6.54 -18.32
N GLU A 110 13.04 -7.77 -17.92
CA GLU A 110 11.98 -8.54 -18.58
C GLU A 110 10.60 -8.01 -18.22
N ALA A 111 10.42 -7.54 -16.98
CA ALA A 111 9.18 -6.90 -16.56
C ALA A 111 8.96 -5.59 -17.33
N GLU A 112 10.00 -4.79 -17.53
CA GLU A 112 9.95 -3.56 -18.34
C GLU A 112 9.49 -3.85 -19.78
N GLN A 113 10.07 -4.84 -20.45
CA GLN A 113 9.64 -5.27 -21.79
C GLN A 113 8.18 -5.76 -21.81
N LEU A 114 7.75 -6.48 -20.77
CA LEU A 114 6.35 -6.89 -20.63
C LEU A 114 5.44 -5.66 -20.50
N MET A 115 5.85 -4.64 -19.73
CA MET A 115 5.10 -3.41 -19.56
C MET A 115 5.03 -2.60 -20.86
N GLU A 116 6.12 -2.50 -21.62
CA GLU A 116 6.13 -1.86 -22.94
C GLU A 116 5.12 -2.52 -23.89
N GLY A 117 5.11 -3.86 -23.98
CA GLY A 117 4.13 -4.57 -24.80
C GLY A 117 2.68 -4.38 -24.33
N LEU A 118 2.44 -4.17 -23.03
CA LEU A 118 1.11 -3.83 -22.51
C LEU A 118 0.72 -2.36 -22.79
N VAL A 119 1.69 -1.46 -22.86
CA VAL A 119 1.48 -0.07 -23.29
C VAL A 119 1.09 -0.03 -24.77
N ASP A 120 1.75 -0.81 -25.63
CA ASP A 120 1.43 -0.91 -27.06
C ASP A 120 -0.01 -1.37 -27.33
N THR A 121 -0.58 -2.16 -26.41
CA THR A 121 -1.99 -2.64 -26.49
C THR A 121 -2.99 -1.71 -25.81
N SER A 122 -2.54 -0.55 -25.30
CA SER A 122 -3.36 0.44 -24.57
C SER A 122 -4.07 -0.10 -23.30
N LEU A 123 -3.64 -1.25 -22.78
CA LEU A 123 -4.14 -1.79 -21.50
C LEU A 123 -3.41 -1.18 -20.30
N VAL A 124 -2.17 -0.73 -20.49
CA VAL A 124 -1.39 0.03 -19.51
C VAL A 124 -1.10 1.42 -20.07
N GLN A 125 -1.10 2.43 -19.19
CA GLN A 125 -0.67 3.78 -19.52
C GLN A 125 0.73 4.04 -18.95
N GLN A 126 1.53 4.86 -19.64
CA GLN A 126 2.82 5.35 -19.16
C GLN A 126 2.75 6.88 -18.99
N PRO A 127 2.39 7.40 -17.80
CA PRO A 127 2.29 8.85 -17.57
C PRO A 127 3.65 9.57 -17.66
N HIS A 128 4.71 8.88 -17.23
CA HIS A 128 6.09 9.36 -17.28
C HIS A 128 7.01 8.19 -17.70
N PRO A 129 8.18 8.46 -18.29
CA PRO A 129 9.15 7.42 -18.62
C PRO A 129 9.42 6.50 -17.42
N GLY A 130 9.27 5.19 -17.61
CA GLY A 130 9.48 4.18 -16.57
C GLY A 130 8.40 4.10 -15.48
N ARG A 131 7.31 4.87 -15.58
CA ARG A 131 6.17 4.84 -14.66
C ARG A 131 4.92 4.36 -15.38
N TYR A 132 4.27 3.36 -14.83
CA TYR A 132 3.11 2.71 -15.39
C TYR A 132 1.90 2.87 -14.48
N ARG A 133 0.72 2.86 -15.08
CA ARG A 133 -0.54 2.77 -14.35
C ARG A 133 -1.60 2.02 -15.13
N LEU A 134 -2.50 1.36 -14.42
CA LEU A 134 -3.74 0.86 -14.99
C LEU A 134 -4.83 1.91 -14.86
N HIS A 135 -5.61 2.08 -15.91
CA HIS A 135 -6.83 2.86 -15.81
C HIS A 135 -7.83 2.17 -14.86
N ASP A 136 -8.58 2.92 -14.05
CA ASP A 136 -9.43 2.37 -12.96
C ASP A 136 -10.32 1.20 -13.40
N LEU A 137 -11.05 1.34 -14.51
CA LEU A 137 -11.91 0.27 -15.04
C LEU A 137 -11.12 -0.94 -15.58
N VAL A 138 -9.91 -0.70 -16.10
CA VAL A 138 -9.02 -1.76 -16.58
C VAL A 138 -8.43 -2.52 -15.39
N ARG A 139 -8.08 -1.82 -14.30
CA ARG A 139 -7.65 -2.43 -13.03
C ARG A 139 -8.72 -3.34 -12.44
N VAL A 140 -9.99 -2.92 -12.45
CA VAL A 140 -11.12 -3.77 -12.02
C VAL A 140 -11.21 -5.03 -12.90
N HIS A 141 -11.03 -4.90 -14.22
CA HIS A 141 -11.05 -6.06 -15.12
C HIS A 141 -9.89 -7.02 -14.86
N ALA A 142 -8.67 -6.50 -14.72
CA ALA A 142 -7.48 -7.28 -14.39
C ALA A 142 -7.64 -8.05 -13.06
N ARG A 143 -8.20 -7.40 -12.03
CA ARG A 143 -8.46 -8.02 -10.72
C ARG A 143 -9.42 -9.21 -10.82
N ARG A 144 -10.54 -9.06 -11.54
CA ARG A 144 -11.48 -10.18 -11.79
C ARG A 144 -10.82 -11.35 -12.51
N LEU A 145 -9.95 -11.06 -13.48
CA LEU A 145 -9.21 -12.12 -14.16
C LEU A 145 -8.23 -12.83 -13.22
N ALA A 146 -7.63 -12.12 -12.27
CA ALA A 146 -6.74 -12.72 -11.28
C ALA A 146 -7.46 -13.67 -10.30
N GLU A 147 -8.75 -13.43 -10.02
CA GLU A 147 -9.58 -14.32 -9.19
C GLU A 147 -9.76 -15.71 -9.80
N ALA A 148 -9.67 -15.82 -11.14
CA ALA A 148 -9.67 -17.11 -11.83
C ALA A 148 -8.38 -17.92 -11.61
N SER A 149 -7.36 -17.35 -10.95
CA SER A 149 -6.09 -18.02 -10.62
C SER A 149 -5.63 -17.64 -9.20
N PRO A 150 -6.34 -18.10 -8.14
CA PRO A 150 -6.13 -17.63 -6.77
C PRO A 150 -4.70 -17.83 -6.23
N ALA A 151 -4.04 -18.92 -6.60
CA ALA A 151 -2.67 -19.21 -6.15
C ALA A 151 -1.64 -18.23 -6.78
N GLU A 152 -1.77 -17.94 -8.09
CA GLU A 152 -0.95 -16.94 -8.78
C GLU A 152 -1.19 -15.54 -8.19
N ALA A 153 -2.45 -15.21 -7.94
CA ALA A 153 -2.84 -13.93 -7.34
C ALA A 153 -2.30 -13.77 -5.90
N GLY A 154 -2.37 -14.82 -5.08
CA GLY A 154 -1.82 -14.83 -3.72
C GLY A 154 -0.30 -14.61 -3.72
N ALA A 155 0.43 -15.39 -4.53
CA ALA A 155 1.88 -15.25 -4.63
C ALA A 155 2.31 -13.84 -5.10
N ALA A 156 1.62 -13.28 -6.10
CA ALA A 156 1.89 -11.94 -6.60
C ALA A 156 1.63 -10.85 -5.55
N ARG A 157 0.55 -10.94 -4.78
CA ARG A 157 0.25 -10.02 -3.66
C ARG A 157 1.32 -10.07 -2.58
N THR A 158 1.67 -11.27 -2.12
CA THR A 158 2.73 -11.43 -1.12
C THR A 158 4.05 -10.86 -1.64
N ALA A 159 4.39 -11.09 -2.91
CA ALA A 159 5.64 -10.60 -3.49
C ALA A 159 5.70 -9.07 -3.56
N VAL A 160 4.63 -8.39 -4.00
CA VAL A 160 4.62 -6.92 -4.02
C VAL A 160 4.61 -6.31 -2.63
N LEU A 161 3.89 -6.89 -1.66
CA LEU A 161 3.91 -6.39 -0.28
C LEU A 161 5.29 -6.58 0.36
N ARG A 162 5.97 -7.70 0.10
CA ARG A 162 7.37 -7.91 0.51
C ARG A 162 8.33 -6.91 -0.12
N LEU A 163 8.09 -6.46 -1.35
CA LEU A 163 8.90 -5.41 -1.99
C LEU A 163 8.83 -4.09 -1.17
N TYR A 164 7.67 -3.73 -0.63
CA TYR A 164 7.54 -2.55 0.25
C TYR A 164 8.22 -2.74 1.61
N VAL A 165 8.17 -3.94 2.18
CA VAL A 165 8.95 -4.26 3.39
C VAL A 165 10.45 -4.07 3.10
N ASP A 166 10.95 -4.65 2.01
CA ASP A 166 12.36 -4.56 1.63
C ASP A 166 12.80 -3.12 1.36
N ALA A 167 11.96 -2.32 0.69
CA ALA A 167 12.23 -0.91 0.42
C ALA A 167 12.31 -0.09 1.72
N GLY A 168 11.35 -0.28 2.63
CA GLY A 168 11.36 0.39 3.94
C GLY A 168 12.58 0.03 4.76
N ARG A 169 12.91 -1.26 4.85
CA ARG A 169 14.07 -1.75 5.62
C ARG A 169 15.40 -1.30 5.02
N SER A 170 15.53 -1.35 3.70
CA SER A 170 16.76 -0.92 3.01
C SER A 170 16.99 0.58 3.09
N SER A 171 15.91 1.38 3.22
CA SER A 171 16.01 2.81 3.44
C SER A 171 16.01 3.21 4.93
N SER A 172 15.97 2.27 5.88
CA SER A 172 16.05 2.58 7.32
C SER A 172 17.50 2.77 7.76
N ASP A 173 17.70 3.52 8.85
CA ASP A 173 19.02 3.67 9.49
C ASP A 173 19.49 2.34 10.12
N TRP A 174 18.56 1.40 10.33
CA TRP A 174 18.85 0.04 10.81
C TRP A 174 19.42 -0.86 9.71
N GLY A 175 19.25 -0.46 8.45
CA GLY A 175 19.56 -1.29 7.28
C GLY A 175 18.64 -2.50 7.14
N SER A 176 18.83 -3.22 6.04
CA SER A 176 17.94 -4.32 5.60
C SER A 176 17.90 -5.53 6.55
N GLY A 177 18.92 -5.72 7.40
CA GLY A 177 19.02 -6.82 8.36
C GLY A 177 18.92 -6.42 9.83
N GLY A 178 18.73 -5.13 10.14
CA GLY A 178 18.70 -4.63 11.53
C GLY A 178 17.37 -4.84 12.25
N PHE A 179 16.29 -5.10 11.50
CA PHE A 179 14.96 -5.25 12.06
C PHE A 179 14.84 -6.54 12.90
N PRO A 180 14.25 -6.47 14.11
CA PRO A 180 14.04 -7.64 14.95
C PRO A 180 12.87 -8.49 14.46
N THR A 181 11.89 -7.90 13.76
CA THR A 181 10.67 -8.55 13.31
C THR A 181 10.75 -9.04 11.87
N GLY A 182 9.82 -9.91 11.48
CA GLY A 182 9.55 -10.26 10.09
C GLY A 182 10.69 -10.95 9.33
N PRO A 183 10.50 -11.18 8.02
CA PRO A 183 11.45 -11.93 7.21
C PRO A 183 12.70 -11.09 6.91
N ALA A 184 13.84 -11.77 6.72
CA ALA A 184 15.03 -11.11 6.21
C ALA A 184 14.76 -10.49 4.84
N ALA A 185 15.37 -9.34 4.58
CA ALA A 185 15.25 -8.66 3.30
C ALA A 185 15.81 -9.52 2.15
N THR A 186 15.18 -9.45 0.98
CA THR A 186 15.53 -10.30 -0.17
C THR A 186 16.64 -9.73 -1.07
N GLY A 187 17.07 -8.49 -0.81
CA GLY A 187 18.07 -7.80 -1.64
C GLY A 187 17.49 -7.17 -2.91
N ALA A 188 16.19 -6.81 -2.89
CA ALA A 188 15.52 -6.13 -4.01
C ALA A 188 16.06 -4.72 -4.33
N PHE A 189 16.83 -4.15 -3.40
CA PHE A 189 17.47 -2.85 -3.52
C PHE A 189 18.96 -2.99 -3.19
N ALA A 190 19.82 -2.36 -4.00
CA ALA A 190 21.26 -2.39 -3.85
C ALA A 190 21.72 -1.59 -2.63
N ASP A 191 21.08 -0.44 -2.38
CA ASP A 191 21.45 0.45 -1.29
C ASP A 191 20.27 1.31 -0.81
N TRP A 192 20.56 2.10 0.22
CA TRP A 192 19.64 3.07 0.82
C TRP A 192 19.09 4.08 -0.20
N SER A 193 19.93 4.56 -1.12
CA SER A 193 19.54 5.61 -2.07
C SER A 193 18.55 5.09 -3.10
N GLU A 194 18.76 3.87 -3.60
CA GLU A 194 17.84 3.23 -4.54
C GLU A 194 16.48 2.95 -3.88
N ALA A 195 16.49 2.40 -2.67
CA ALA A 195 15.26 2.12 -1.91
C ALA A 195 14.49 3.40 -1.57
N SER A 196 15.19 4.43 -1.07
CA SER A 196 14.57 5.71 -0.76
C SER A 196 14.03 6.41 -2.01
N GLY A 197 14.74 6.32 -3.15
CA GLY A 197 14.29 6.88 -4.42
C GLY A 197 13.00 6.22 -4.90
N TRP A 198 12.92 4.89 -4.79
CA TRP A 198 11.72 4.14 -5.14
C TRP A 198 10.51 4.48 -4.26
N LEU A 199 10.69 4.57 -2.93
CA LEU A 199 9.62 4.97 -2.01
C LEU A 199 9.16 6.42 -2.26
N ASN A 200 10.08 7.34 -2.54
CA ASN A 200 9.73 8.72 -2.89
C ASN A 200 8.82 8.79 -4.13
N ALA A 201 9.04 7.89 -5.10
CA ALA A 201 8.23 7.81 -6.32
C ALA A 201 6.86 7.13 -6.10
N ALA A 202 6.65 6.41 -5.00
CA ALA A 202 5.34 5.87 -4.61
C ALA A 202 4.45 6.92 -3.89
N ASP A 203 5.00 8.10 -3.61
CA ASP A 203 4.33 9.28 -3.05
C ASP A 203 3.35 8.98 -1.90
N ALA A 204 2.12 9.52 -1.91
CA ALA A 204 1.17 9.51 -0.79
C ALA A 204 0.39 8.21 -0.57
N GLU A 205 0.68 7.18 -1.35
CA GLU A 205 -0.04 5.91 -1.27
C GLU A 205 0.63 4.92 -0.31
N LEU A 206 1.74 5.29 0.33
CA LEU A 206 2.49 4.38 1.21
C LEU A 206 1.69 3.93 2.44
N ALA A 207 0.87 4.80 3.02
CA ALA A 207 -0.06 4.41 4.09
C ALA A 207 -1.17 3.48 3.56
N ASP A 208 -1.61 3.69 2.32
CA ASP A 208 -2.62 2.85 1.67
C ASP A 208 -2.10 1.43 1.39
N VAL A 209 -0.78 1.24 1.18
CA VAL A 209 -0.17 -0.10 1.08
C VAL A 209 -0.40 -0.91 2.36
N VAL A 210 -0.29 -0.28 3.53
CA VAL A 210 -0.58 -0.93 4.82
C VAL A 210 -2.06 -1.27 4.94
N GLY A 211 -2.94 -0.34 4.56
CA GLY A 211 -4.38 -0.57 4.49
C GLY A 211 -4.76 -1.70 3.52
N HIS A 212 -4.07 -1.80 2.39
CA HIS A 212 -4.25 -2.85 1.41
C HIS A 212 -3.89 -4.22 1.98
N ALA A 213 -2.73 -4.35 2.63
CA ALA A 213 -2.33 -5.58 3.31
C ALA A 213 -3.33 -5.98 4.41
N ALA A 214 -3.77 -5.02 5.23
CA ALA A 214 -4.75 -5.25 6.29
C ALA A 214 -6.11 -5.71 5.73
N GLY A 215 -6.58 -5.09 4.65
CA GLY A 215 -7.84 -5.43 3.97
C GLY A 215 -7.84 -6.82 3.33
N LEU A 216 -6.66 -7.33 2.97
CA LEU A 216 -6.46 -8.70 2.47
C LEU A 216 -6.37 -9.75 3.59
N GLY A 217 -6.32 -9.33 4.85
CA GLY A 217 -6.10 -10.22 6.00
C GLY A 217 -4.63 -10.64 6.18
N GLU A 218 -3.69 -10.00 5.49
CA GLU A 218 -2.25 -10.28 5.57
C GLU A 218 -1.65 -9.56 6.79
N ALA A 219 -2.02 -10.02 7.98
CA ALA A 219 -1.76 -9.33 9.25
C ALA A 219 -0.27 -9.03 9.49
N ASP A 220 0.59 -10.03 9.29
CA ASP A 220 2.03 -9.88 9.43
C ASP A 220 2.62 -8.86 8.44
N LEU A 221 2.21 -8.92 7.17
CA LEU A 221 2.71 -7.99 6.14
C LEU A 221 2.27 -6.55 6.42
N ALA A 222 1.02 -6.33 6.85
CA ALA A 222 0.56 -5.00 7.25
C ALA A 222 1.44 -4.42 8.37
N CYS A 223 1.76 -5.25 9.36
CA CYS A 223 2.62 -4.89 10.48
C CYS A 223 4.07 -4.60 10.04
N TRP A 224 4.68 -5.48 9.24
CA TRP A 224 6.06 -5.31 8.78
C TRP A 224 6.23 -4.10 7.84
N ILE A 225 5.25 -3.82 6.98
CA ILE A 225 5.27 -2.64 6.10
C ILE A 225 5.20 -1.37 6.95
N ALA A 226 4.28 -1.29 7.92
CA ALA A 226 4.12 -0.11 8.76
C ALA A 226 5.38 0.17 9.59
N GLU A 227 6.00 -0.87 10.16
CA GLU A 227 7.29 -0.72 10.85
C GLU A 227 8.39 -0.26 9.90
N ALA A 228 8.56 -0.92 8.75
CA ALA A 228 9.62 -0.63 7.80
C ALA A 228 9.54 0.78 7.21
N LEU A 229 8.33 1.33 7.05
CA LEU A 229 8.12 2.68 6.49
C LEU A 229 8.23 3.80 7.52
N THR A 230 8.32 3.50 8.83
CA THR A 230 8.31 4.52 9.90
C THR A 230 9.43 5.55 9.71
N ASP A 231 10.67 5.11 9.51
CA ASP A 231 11.82 6.01 9.31
C ASP A 231 11.68 6.84 8.03
N HIS A 232 11.09 6.26 6.97
CA HIS A 232 10.81 6.98 5.73
C HIS A 232 9.83 8.13 5.98
N PHE A 233 8.69 7.86 6.65
CA PHE A 233 7.72 8.90 6.99
C PHE A 233 8.34 9.99 7.86
N VAL A 234 9.15 9.63 8.87
CA VAL A 234 9.86 10.58 9.72
C VAL A 234 10.78 11.49 8.90
N ARG A 235 11.66 10.92 8.07
CA ARG A 235 12.61 11.71 7.27
C ARG A 235 11.92 12.60 6.24
N ARG A 236 10.76 12.20 5.75
CA ARG A 236 9.95 13.01 4.82
C ARG A 236 9.03 14.03 5.53
N GLY A 237 8.99 14.05 6.86
CA GLY A 237 8.09 14.91 7.63
C GLY A 237 6.61 14.52 7.54
N ARG A 238 6.31 13.30 7.10
CA ARG A 238 4.96 12.80 6.81
C ARG A 238 4.35 12.09 8.01
N TYR A 239 4.36 12.75 9.16
CA TYR A 239 4.02 12.12 10.44
C TYR A 239 2.56 11.69 10.54
N HIS A 240 1.64 12.41 9.87
CA HIS A 240 0.22 12.03 9.83
C HIS A 240 0.01 10.70 9.11
N GLU A 241 0.66 10.52 7.95
CA GLU A 241 0.57 9.27 7.19
C GLU A 241 1.24 8.11 7.91
N GLY A 242 2.40 8.35 8.53
CA GLY A 242 3.05 7.37 9.40
C GLY A 242 2.14 6.93 10.55
N ARG A 243 1.43 7.88 11.17
CA ARG A 243 0.45 7.55 12.23
C ARG A 243 -0.69 6.72 11.65
N THR A 244 -1.29 7.12 10.53
CA THR A 244 -2.36 6.37 9.87
C THR A 244 -1.93 4.93 9.54
N ALA A 245 -0.71 4.74 9.03
CA ALA A 245 -0.14 3.43 8.75
C ALA A 245 -0.04 2.58 10.03
N LEU A 246 0.52 3.12 11.12
CA LEU A 246 0.66 2.40 12.38
C LEU A 246 -0.69 2.12 13.05
N GLU A 247 -1.63 3.06 13.03
CA GLU A 247 -3.00 2.87 13.55
C GLU A 247 -3.78 1.80 12.77
N THR A 248 -3.53 1.71 11.46
CA THR A 248 -4.11 0.66 10.61
C THR A 248 -3.50 -0.71 10.90
N ALA A 249 -2.19 -0.77 11.16
CA ALA A 249 -1.47 -2.01 11.43
C ALA A 249 -1.67 -2.56 12.85
N LEU A 250 -1.85 -1.69 13.85
CA LEU A 250 -1.88 -2.11 15.25
C LEU A 250 -3.00 -3.14 15.58
N PRO A 251 -4.24 -3.02 15.07
CA PRO A 251 -5.27 -4.06 15.23
C PRO A 251 -4.94 -5.37 14.51
N GLN A 252 -4.02 -5.35 13.54
CA GLN A 252 -3.55 -6.55 12.84
C GLN A 252 -2.49 -7.29 13.66
N ALA A 253 -1.72 -6.60 14.49
CA ALA A 253 -0.67 -7.20 15.32
C ALA A 253 -1.22 -8.25 16.31
N GLU A 254 -2.50 -8.17 16.70
CA GLU A 254 -3.15 -9.20 17.52
C GLU A 254 -3.45 -10.49 16.75
N ARG A 255 -3.55 -10.41 15.42
CA ARG A 255 -3.80 -11.53 14.49
C ARG A 255 -2.53 -12.03 13.81
N ALA A 256 -1.44 -11.27 13.91
CA ALA A 256 -0.15 -11.59 13.32
C ALA A 256 0.49 -12.81 14.01
N ASP A 257 1.16 -13.65 13.23
CA ASP A 257 1.95 -14.76 13.78
C ASP A 257 3.20 -14.24 14.50
N ASP A 258 3.77 -13.13 14.01
CA ASP A 258 4.89 -12.45 14.67
C ASP A 258 4.40 -11.64 15.89
N ARG A 259 4.37 -12.31 17.05
CA ARG A 259 3.94 -11.72 18.33
C ARG A 259 4.73 -10.49 18.76
N ARG A 260 5.91 -10.25 18.18
CA ARG A 260 6.74 -9.07 18.46
C ARG A 260 6.18 -7.79 17.83
N MET A 261 5.19 -7.89 16.95
CA MET A 261 4.65 -6.71 16.26
C MET A 261 3.95 -5.73 17.20
N VAL A 262 3.31 -6.17 18.28
CA VAL A 262 2.65 -5.25 19.22
C VAL A 262 3.66 -4.28 19.86
N PRO A 263 4.75 -4.73 20.52
CA PRO A 263 5.77 -3.80 21.02
C PRO A 263 6.49 -3.04 19.90
N ALA A 264 6.78 -3.65 18.76
CA ALA A 264 7.47 -2.99 17.65
C ALA A 264 6.67 -1.80 17.09
N LEU A 265 5.37 -1.97 16.82
CA LEU A 265 4.51 -0.89 16.35
C LEU A 265 4.31 0.21 17.41
N ARG A 266 4.29 -0.15 18.70
CA ARG A 266 4.26 0.83 19.80
C ARG A 266 5.56 1.64 19.85
N ASN A 267 6.71 1.00 19.67
CA ASN A 267 7.98 1.70 19.55
C ASN A 267 7.99 2.65 18.35
N CYS A 268 7.51 2.23 17.17
CA CYS A 268 7.35 3.11 16.01
C CYS A 268 6.43 4.31 16.30
N MET A 269 5.32 4.09 17.00
CA MET A 269 4.40 5.17 17.37
C MET A 269 5.05 6.17 18.32
N GLY A 270 5.84 5.68 19.29
CA GLY A 270 6.66 6.53 20.16
C GLY A 270 7.65 7.38 19.37
N VAL A 271 8.31 6.81 18.35
CA VAL A 271 9.23 7.54 17.47
C VAL A 271 8.49 8.68 16.75
N LEU A 272 7.31 8.43 16.16
CA LEU A 272 6.52 9.51 15.53
C LEU A 272 6.14 10.61 16.54
N GLY A 273 5.74 10.24 17.76
CA GLY A 273 5.42 11.19 18.81
C GLY A 273 6.58 12.12 19.18
N ILE A 274 7.83 11.64 19.15
CA ILE A 274 9.02 12.49 19.32
C ILE A 274 9.09 13.56 18.23
N TYR A 275 8.99 13.15 16.97
CA TYR A 275 9.11 14.07 15.84
C TYR A 275 7.93 15.04 15.70
N GLN A 276 6.80 14.73 16.35
CA GLN A 276 5.64 15.62 16.43
C GLN A 276 5.69 16.58 17.63
N GLY A 277 6.76 16.54 18.43
CA GLY A 277 6.92 17.40 19.59
C GLY A 277 6.07 16.97 20.79
N GLU A 278 5.74 15.68 20.89
CA GLU A 278 4.92 15.10 21.96
C GLU A 278 5.75 14.14 22.86
N PRO A 279 6.91 14.57 23.43
CA PRO A 279 7.83 13.65 24.10
C PRO A 279 7.24 12.97 25.35
N ALA A 280 6.32 13.63 26.05
CA ALA A 280 5.65 13.03 27.20
C ALA A 280 4.72 11.87 26.81
N ALA A 281 3.97 12.01 25.70
CA ALA A 281 3.12 10.96 25.17
C ALA A 281 3.98 9.82 24.59
N ALA A 282 5.02 10.17 23.82
CA ALA A 282 5.97 9.20 23.27
C ALA A 282 6.62 8.33 24.36
N ARG A 283 7.05 8.95 25.48
CA ARG A 283 7.59 8.24 26.64
C ARG A 283 6.61 7.20 27.19
N ALA A 284 5.32 7.55 27.32
CA ALA A 284 4.31 6.61 27.79
C ALA A 284 4.15 5.43 26.81
N THR A 285 4.14 5.70 25.51
CA THR A 285 4.07 4.66 24.47
C THR A 285 5.29 3.74 24.48
N PHE A 286 6.50 4.28 24.65
CA PHE A 286 7.72 3.47 24.80
C PHE A 286 7.69 2.63 26.10
N ALA A 287 7.13 3.15 27.19
CA ALA A 287 6.98 2.39 28.43
C ALA A 287 6.01 1.19 28.27
N GLU A 288 4.93 1.34 27.50
CA GLU A 288 4.05 0.22 27.13
C GLU A 288 4.82 -0.83 26.30
N ALA A 289 5.56 -0.38 25.29
CA ALA A 289 6.38 -1.26 24.46
C ALA A 289 7.44 -2.01 25.30
N LEU A 290 8.05 -1.36 26.28
CA LEU A 290 9.02 -1.95 27.20
C LEU A 290 8.41 -3.09 28.02
N VAL A 291 7.22 -2.87 28.60
CA VAL A 291 6.51 -3.89 29.38
C VAL A 291 6.16 -5.09 28.51
N LEU A 292 5.69 -4.86 27.28
CA LEU A 292 5.34 -5.92 26.34
C LEU A 292 6.58 -6.70 25.88
N SER A 293 7.66 -6.02 25.54
CA SER A 293 8.91 -6.64 25.09
C SER A 293 9.51 -7.55 26.16
N ARG A 294 9.48 -7.12 27.43
CA ARG A 294 9.91 -7.93 28.58
C ARG A 294 9.07 -9.19 28.76
N ARG A 295 7.75 -9.10 28.59
CA ARG A 295 6.85 -10.27 28.67
C ARG A 295 7.14 -11.29 27.58
N LEU A 296 7.59 -10.82 26.41
CA LEU A 296 7.98 -11.68 25.29
C LEU A 296 9.44 -12.15 25.37
N ALA A 297 10.22 -11.68 26.35
CA ALA A 297 11.67 -11.85 26.42
C ALA A 297 12.40 -11.40 25.13
N ASP A 298 11.86 -10.39 24.43
CA ASP A 298 12.47 -9.83 23.24
C ASP A 298 13.49 -8.74 23.62
N ARG A 299 14.76 -9.13 23.69
CA ARG A 299 15.86 -8.22 24.06
C ARG A 299 16.02 -7.06 23.08
N ARG A 300 15.73 -7.26 21.78
CA ARG A 300 15.92 -6.21 20.77
C ARG A 300 14.84 -5.15 20.89
N GLU A 301 13.58 -5.55 21.02
CA GLU A 301 12.49 -4.59 21.24
C GLU A 301 12.53 -3.95 22.64
N GLU A 302 13.06 -4.66 23.65
CA GLU A 302 13.36 -4.08 24.97
C GLU A 302 14.40 -2.96 24.87
N ALA A 303 15.52 -3.22 24.18
CA ALA A 303 16.56 -2.22 23.96
C ALA A 303 16.02 -1.01 23.18
N ARG A 304 15.22 -1.25 22.15
CA ARG A 304 14.56 -0.20 21.34
C ARG A 304 13.65 0.69 22.20
N ALA A 305 12.83 0.08 23.05
CA ALA A 305 11.92 0.82 23.94
C ALA A 305 12.70 1.67 24.96
N LEU A 306 13.76 1.13 25.55
CA LEU A 306 14.62 1.87 26.47
C LEU A 306 15.34 3.04 25.80
N ALA A 307 15.89 2.84 24.60
CA ALA A 307 16.48 3.91 23.80
C ALA A 307 15.44 5.00 23.46
N GLY A 308 14.21 4.60 23.13
CA GLY A 308 13.07 5.49 22.92
C GLY A 308 12.72 6.33 24.15
N ILE A 309 12.65 5.71 25.34
CA ILE A 309 12.43 6.43 26.61
C ILE A 309 13.54 7.46 26.83
N GLY A 310 14.81 7.07 26.65
CA GLY A 310 15.94 8.00 26.77
C GLY A 310 15.83 9.18 25.82
N THR A 311 15.47 8.92 24.56
CA THR A 311 15.24 9.96 23.54
C THR A 311 14.09 10.89 23.94
N ALA A 312 13.02 10.36 24.52
CA ALA A 312 11.90 11.15 25.02
C ALA A 312 12.29 12.07 26.17
N GLU A 313 13.11 11.59 27.11
CA GLU A 313 13.61 12.42 28.21
C GLU A 313 14.54 13.55 27.73
N LEU A 314 15.41 13.27 26.74
CA LEU A 314 16.25 14.28 26.12
C LEU A 314 15.42 15.37 25.43
N ASN A 315 14.39 14.99 24.67
CA ASN A 315 13.49 15.94 24.00
C ASN A 315 12.60 16.72 24.99
N ALA A 316 12.38 16.18 26.19
CA ALA A 316 11.70 16.88 27.28
C ALA A 316 12.65 17.75 28.14
N SER A 317 13.91 17.93 27.74
CA SER A 317 14.94 18.65 28.48
C SER A 317 15.21 18.08 29.88
N ARG A 318 15.14 16.75 30.03
CA ARG A 318 15.42 16.00 31.27
C ARG A 318 16.57 15.00 31.09
N PRO A 319 17.80 15.46 30.79
CA PRO A 319 18.93 14.58 30.45
C PRO A 319 19.32 13.61 31.57
N ASP A 320 19.16 14.00 32.83
CA ASP A 320 19.46 13.14 33.99
C ASP A 320 18.61 11.86 34.01
N LEU A 321 17.39 11.93 33.47
CA LEU A 321 16.48 10.79 33.38
C LEU A 321 16.75 9.91 32.14
N ALA A 322 17.57 10.38 31.19
CA ALA A 322 17.88 9.66 29.97
C ALA A 322 19.03 8.64 30.14
N LEU A 323 19.97 8.90 31.07
CA LEU A 323 21.20 8.11 31.17
C LEU A 323 20.94 6.63 31.49
N ALA A 324 20.13 6.36 32.51
CA ALA A 324 19.82 4.99 32.92
C ALA A 324 19.16 4.15 31.80
N PRO A 325 18.07 4.60 31.15
CA PRO A 325 17.46 3.82 30.06
C PRO A 325 18.38 3.66 28.84
N VAL A 326 19.15 4.69 28.45
CA VAL A 326 20.10 4.56 27.33
C VAL A 326 21.22 3.56 27.64
N THR A 327 21.74 3.56 28.87
CA THR A 327 22.79 2.61 29.27
C THR A 327 22.28 1.17 29.22
N ALA A 328 21.08 0.93 29.77
CA ALA A 328 20.44 -0.38 29.74
C ALA A 328 20.15 -0.86 28.29
N ALA A 329 19.76 0.05 27.40
CA ALA A 329 19.57 -0.27 25.98
C ALA A 329 20.87 -0.74 25.32
N VAL A 330 22.00 -0.06 25.58
CA VAL A 330 23.31 -0.43 25.04
C VAL A 330 23.80 -1.78 25.57
N GLU A 331 23.58 -2.07 26.86
CA GLU A 331 23.93 -3.36 27.45
C GLU A 331 23.14 -4.51 26.81
N LEU A 332 21.83 -4.32 26.58
CA LEU A 332 20.98 -5.30 25.90
C LEU A 332 21.35 -5.49 24.43
N ALA A 333 21.79 -4.44 23.74
CA ALA A 333 22.21 -4.53 22.35
C ALA A 333 23.57 -5.23 22.15
N ARG A 334 24.42 -5.26 23.20
CA ARG A 334 25.75 -5.88 23.15
C ARG A 334 25.77 -7.36 23.52
N GLY A 335 24.79 -7.82 24.31
CA GLY A 335 24.71 -9.21 24.79
C GLY A 335 23.60 -9.98 24.11
#